data_AF-A0A0Q3PKL2-F1
#
_entry.id   AF-A0A0Q3PKL2-F1
#
_cell.length_a   1.000
_cell.length_b   1.000
_cell.length_c   1.000
_cell.angle_alpha   90.00
_cell.angle_beta   90.00
_cell.angle_gamma   90.00
#
_symmetry.space_group_name_H-M   'P 1'
#
loop_
_entity.id
_entity.type
_entity.pdbx_description
1 polymer ?
#
loop_
_entity_poly.entity_id
_entity_poly.type
_entity_poly.pdbx_seq_one_letter_code
_entity_poly.pdbx_strand_id
1 'polypeptide(L)' 'VFRALEKLRKKADAQPEEIIEIEKMIAEAYKAIDKTVQVGALHRNTGNHRKSRLARRKKAIEILRGWYVPNAEPVAAT' A
#
# COMPACT_ATOMS: atom_id res chain seq x y z
N VAL A 1 -1.79 -2.16 9.89
CA VAL A 1 -2.00 -1.98 8.43
C VAL A 1 -3.22 -2.73 7.87
N PHE A 2 -3.27 -4.08 7.88
CA PHE A 2 -4.38 -4.80 7.20
C PHE A 2 -5.79 -4.48 7.72
N ARG A 3 -5.97 -4.30 9.04
CA ARG A 3 -7.26 -3.88 9.62
C ARG A 3 -7.68 -2.47 9.20
N ALA A 4 -6.73 -1.55 9.01
CA ALA A 4 -7.00 -0.19 8.54
C ALA A 4 -7.43 -0.19 7.07
N LEU A 5 -6.73 -0.98 6.23
CA LEU A 5 -7.09 -1.16 4.82
C LEU A 5 -8.48 -1.81 4.65
N GLU A 6 -8.85 -2.74 5.53
CA GLU A 6 -10.16 -3.39 5.49
C GLU A 6 -11.31 -2.47 5.97
N LYS A 7 -11.04 -1.62 6.97
CA LYS A 7 -11.98 -0.56 7.37
C LYS A 7 -12.22 0.44 6.25
N LEU A 8 -11.17 0.83 5.53
CA LEU A 8 -11.29 1.75 4.39
C LEU A 8 -12.09 1.14 3.23
N ARG A 9 -11.90 -0.16 2.96
CA ARG A 9 -12.71 -0.88 1.95
C ARG A 9 -14.21 -0.91 2.30
N LYS A 10 -14.58 -0.90 3.59
CA LYS A 10 -15.98 -0.96 4.04
C LYS A 10 -16.63 0.43 4.14
N LYS A 11 -15.85 1.49 4.31
CA LYS A 11 -16.35 2.87 4.32
C LYS A 11 -16.51 3.38 2.89
N ALA A 12 -17.73 3.78 2.52
CA ALA A 12 -18.06 4.27 1.19
C ALA A 12 -17.70 5.75 0.96
N ASP A 13 -17.21 6.49 1.97
CA ASP A 13 -16.86 7.92 1.91
C ASP A 13 -15.46 8.19 2.48
N ALA A 14 -14.44 7.55 1.92
CA ALA A 14 -13.06 7.82 2.30
C ALA A 14 -12.61 9.18 1.71
N GLN A 15 -12.25 10.11 2.59
CA GLN A 15 -11.60 11.39 2.27
C GLN A 15 -10.12 11.17 1.93
N PRO A 16 -9.50 12.04 1.10
CA PRO A 16 -8.07 11.95 0.76
C PRO A 16 -7.15 12.03 1.99
N GLU A 17 -7.62 12.60 3.09
CA GLU A 17 -6.89 12.69 4.37
C GLU A 17 -6.65 11.31 5.02
N GLU A 18 -7.61 10.38 4.90
CA GLU A 18 -7.46 9.01 5.43
C GLU A 18 -6.37 8.22 4.66
N ILE A 19 -6.03 8.63 3.43
CA ILE A 19 -4.95 8.02 2.63
C ILE A 19 -3.60 8.34 3.25
N ILE A 20 -3.37 9.59 3.68
CA ILE A 20 -2.08 10.04 4.22
C ILE A 20 -1.72 9.24 5.47
N GLU A 21 -2.71 8.98 6.33
CA GLU A 21 -2.54 8.13 7.51
C GLU A 21 -2.21 6.67 7.14
N ILE A 22 -2.85 6.14 6.09
CA ILE A 22 -2.55 4.80 5.57
C ILE A 22 -1.14 4.73 4.99
N GLU A 23 -0.71 5.75 4.26
CA GLU A 23 0.63 5.80 3.68
C GLU A 23 1.70 5.86 4.76
N LYS A 24 1.47 6.64 5.83
CA LYS A 24 2.33 6.64 7.01
C LYS A 24 2.42 5.26 7.67
N MET A 25 1.28 4.59 7.86
CA MET A 25 1.24 3.22 8.39
C MET A 25 1.94 2.19 7.47
N ILE A 26 1.88 2.38 6.15
CA ILE A 26 2.58 1.53 5.18
C ILE A 26 4.09 1.75 5.27
N ALA A 27 4.54 3.01 5.37
CA ALA A 27 5.95 3.35 5.52
C ALA A 27 6.56 2.74 6.78
N GLU A 28 5.85 2.81 7.91
CA GLU A 28 6.26 2.17 9.16
C GLU A 28 6.37 0.63 9.02
N ALA A 29 5.41 0.01 8.33
CA ALA A 29 5.46 -1.43 8.07
C ALA A 29 6.63 -1.83 7.15
N TYR A 30 6.96 -1.03 6.14
CA TYR A 30 8.13 -1.26 5.30
C TYR A 30 9.43 -1.13 6.10
N LYS A 31 9.55 -0.10 6.95
CA LYS A 31 10.70 0.08 7.83
C LYS A 31 10.90 -1.11 8.77
N ALA A 32 9.82 -1.64 9.35
CA ALA A 32 9.88 -2.83 10.18
C ALA A 32 10.33 -4.08 9.40
N ILE A 33 9.78 -4.29 8.19
CA ILE A 33 10.17 -5.41 7.32
C ILE A 33 11.66 -5.32 6.96
N ASP A 34 12.13 -4.14 6.54
CA ASP A 34 13.53 -3.96 6.14
C ASP A 34 14.49 -4.14 7.30
N LYS A 35 14.12 -3.65 8.50
CA LYS A 35 14.91 -3.91 9.71
C LYS A 35 15.02 -5.42 9.99
N THR A 36 13.92 -6.18 9.85
CA THR A 36 13.97 -7.64 10.08
C THR A 36 14.75 -8.42 9.02
N VAL A 37 14.74 -7.95 7.77
CA VAL A 37 15.59 -8.51 6.70
C VAL A 37 17.06 -8.18 6.96
N GLN A 38 17.36 -6.95 7.39
CA GLN A 38 18.72 -6.50 7.70
C GLN A 38 19.32 -7.26 8.89
N VAL A 39 18.53 -7.53 9.94
CA VAL A 39 18.94 -8.31 11.11
C VAL A 39 19.07 -9.81 10.77
N GLY A 40 18.66 -10.25 9.57
CA GLY A 40 18.77 -11.65 9.13
C GLY A 40 17.70 -12.58 9.72
N ALA A 41 16.78 -12.05 10.53
CA ALA A 41 15.65 -12.80 11.09
C ALA A 41 14.63 -13.24 10.01
N LEU A 42 14.69 -12.63 8.81
CA LEU A 42 13.82 -12.94 7.68
C LEU A 42 14.61 -13.00 6.38
N HIS A 43 14.35 -14.01 5.55
CA HIS A 43 14.93 -14.08 4.21
C HIS A 43 14.42 -12.95 3.31
N ARG A 44 15.28 -12.42 2.43
CA ARG A 44 14.99 -11.29 1.52
C ARG A 44 13.74 -11.52 0.68
N ASN A 45 13.54 -12.73 0.14
CA ASN A 45 12.35 -13.04 -0.66
C ASN A 45 11.07 -12.95 0.17
N THR A 46 11.10 -13.41 1.42
CA THR A 46 9.94 -13.32 2.32
C THR A 46 9.62 -11.86 2.63
N GLY A 47 10.63 -11.00 2.79
CA GLY A 47 10.45 -9.55 2.91
C GLY A 47 9.78 -8.95 1.68
N ASN A 48 10.28 -9.30 0.49
CA ASN A 48 9.73 -8.85 -0.80
C ASN A 48 8.28 -9.29 -0.99
N HIS A 49 7.94 -10.54 -0.66
CA HIS A 49 6.56 -11.04 -0.73
C HIS A 49 5.63 -10.27 0.22
N ARG A 50 6.07 -9.94 1.43
CA ARG A 50 5.30 -9.14 2.40
C ARG A 50 5.06 -7.71 1.90
N LYS A 51 6.09 -7.07 1.33
CA LYS A 51 5.99 -5.75 0.69
C LYS A 51 5.03 -5.74 -0.49
N SER A 52 5.15 -6.73 -1.37
CA SER A 52 4.27 -6.90 -2.53
C SER A 52 2.81 -7.11 -2.12
N ARG A 53 2.55 -7.90 -1.07
CA ARG A 53 1.19 -8.12 -0.56
C ARG A 53 0.52 -6.83 -0.08
N LEU A 54 1.27 -5.94 0.57
CA LEU A 54 0.79 -4.63 0.99
C LEU A 54 0.49 -3.72 -0.21
N ALA A 55 1.41 -3.66 -1.17
CA ALA A 55 1.25 -2.84 -2.38
C ALA A 55 0.03 -3.27 -3.22
N ARG A 56 -0.18 -4.57 -3.43
CA ARG A 56 -1.34 -5.07 -4.18
C ARG A 56 -2.67 -4.71 -3.51
N ARG A 57 -2.72 -4.76 -2.18
CA ARG A 57 -3.93 -4.37 -1.43
C ARG A 57 -4.19 -2.87 -1.46
N LYS A 58 -3.15 -2.04 -1.46
CA LYS A 58 -3.26 -0.59 -1.69
C LYS A 58 -3.86 -0.31 -3.08
N LYS A 59 -3.25 -0.89 -4.13
CA LYS A 59 -3.73 -0.75 -5.50
C LYS A 59 -5.18 -1.19 -5.69
N ALA A 60 -5.59 -2.29 -5.06
CA ALA A 60 -6.97 -2.76 -5.15
C ALA A 60 -7.98 -1.76 -4.57
N ILE A 61 -7.60 -1.02 -3.51
CA ILE A 61 -8.45 0.03 -2.91
C ILE A 61 -8.46 1.27 -3.80
N GLU A 62 -7.31 1.67 -4.34
CA GLU A 62 -7.20 2.80 -5.27
C GLU A 62 -8.04 2.57 -6.55
N ILE A 63 -8.06 1.34 -7.08
CA ILE A 63 -8.89 0.93 -8.21
C ILE A 63 -10.38 0.92 -7.82
N LEU A 64 -10.75 0.31 -6.69
CA LEU A 64 -12.14 0.27 -6.21
C LEU A 64 -12.72 1.67 -6.02
N ARG A 65 -11.89 2.62 -5.60
CA ARG A 65 -12.29 4.01 -5.38
C ARG A 65 -12.24 4.87 -6.65
N GLY A 66 -11.72 4.34 -7.77
CA GLY A 66 -11.58 5.06 -9.03
C GLY A 66 -10.44 6.08 -9.06
N TRP A 67 -9.57 6.10 -8.03
CA TRP A 67 -8.41 7.01 -7.95
C TRP A 67 -7.20 6.52 -8.75
N TYR A 68 -7.20 5.25 -9.14
CA TYR A 68 -6.17 4.67 -9.99
C TYR A 68 -6.82 3.81 -11.07
N VAL A 69 -6.65 4.20 -12.33
CA VAL A 69 -7.03 3.40 -13.49
C VAL A 69 -5.75 2.77 -14.03
N PRO A 70 -5.60 1.44 -14.01
CA PRO A 70 -4.41 0.76 -14.47
C PRO A 70 -4.39 0.69 -16.01
N ASN A 71 -4.46 1.86 -16.67
CA ASN A 71 -4.11 2.07 -18.08
C ASN A 71 -4.13 3.57 -18.46
N ALA A 72 -3.89 4.49 -17.52
CA ALA A 72 -3.71 5.89 -17.89
C ALA A 72 -2.42 6.00 -18.72
N GLU A 73 -2.58 6.08 -20.05
CA GLU A 73 -1.49 6.45 -20.94
C GLU A 73 -0.83 7.73 -20.39
N PRO A 74 0.51 7.82 -20.36
CA PRO A 74 1.16 9.03 -19.90
C PRO A 74 0.69 10.15 -20.81
N VAL A 75 -0.13 11.07 -20.29
CA VAL A 75 -0.53 12.28 -21.02
C VAL A 75 0.78 12.98 -21.38
N ALA A 76 1.11 12.89 -22.67
CA ALA A 76 2.33 13.43 -23.22
C ALA A 76 2.40 14.91 -22.84
N ALA A 77 3.41 15.27 -22.03
CA ALA A 77 3.76 16.66 -21.83
C ALA A 77 4.30 17.20 -23.15
N THR A 78 3.43 17.88 -23.91
CA THR A 78 3.78 18.83 -24.98
C THR A 78 4.23 20.14 -24.39
#